data_AF-A0A5N9GI56-F1
#
_entry.id   AF-A0A5N9GI56-F1
#
_cell.length_a   1.000
_cell.length_b   1.000
_cell.length_c   1.000
_cell.angle_alpha   90.00
_cell.angle_beta   90.00
_cell.angle_gamma   90.00
#
_symmetry.space_group_name_H-M   'P 1'
#
loop_
_entity.id
_entity.type
_entity.pdbx_description
1 polymer ?
#
loop_
_entity_poly.entity_id
_entity_poly.type
_entity_poly.pdbx_seq_one_letter_code
_entity_poly.pdbx_strand_id
1 'polypeptide(L)' 'MLEQFKVSHDDAEFVQGDDLRNTVAGIFEKLGVSPEDSLLAADVQVLADL' A
#
# COMPACT_ATOMS: atom_id res chain seq x y z
N MET A 1 11.46 -2.42 -14.04
CA MET A 1 11.85 -1.52 -12.94
C MET A 1 13.34 -1.22 -13.05
N LEU A 2 13.78 0.02 -12.85
CA LEU A 2 15.22 0.33 -12.83
C LEU A 2 15.87 -0.28 -11.57
N GLU A 3 17.16 -0.64 -11.62
CA GLU A 3 17.85 -1.33 -10.51
C GLU A 3 17.77 -0.57 -9.18
N GLN A 4 17.84 0.76 -9.20
CA GLN A 4 17.73 1.60 -8.01
C GLN A 4 16.34 1.60 -7.34
N PHE A 5 15.32 1.04 -8.01
CA PHE A 5 13.97 0.92 -7.46
C PHE A 5 13.67 -0.49 -6.95
N LYS A 6 14.61 -1.44 -7.09
CA LYS A 6 14.44 -2.77 -6.50
C LYS A 6 14.78 -2.68 -5.01
N VAL A 7 13.86 -3.17 -4.18
CA VAL A 7 14.10 -3.34 -2.75
C VAL A 7 15.10 -4.50 -2.58
N SER A 8 16.17 -4.27 -1.82
CA SER A 8 17.10 -5.33 -1.42
C SER A 8 16.36 -6.37 -0.60
N HIS A 9 16.60 -7.67 -0.81
CA HIS A 9 15.96 -8.71 0.00
C HIS A 9 16.31 -8.60 1.48
N ASP A 10 17.49 -8.05 1.81
CA ASP A 10 17.92 -7.85 3.20
C ASP A 10 17.13 -6.72 3.90
N ASP A 11 16.53 -5.81 3.12
CA ASP A 11 15.74 -4.67 3.62
C ASP A 11 14.22 -4.86 3.39
N ALA A 12 13.81 -6.01 2.84
CA ALA A 12 12.43 -6.29 2.46
C ALA A 12 11.66 -6.93 3.62
N GLU A 13 10.47 -6.40 3.90
CA GLU A 13 9.53 -6.97 4.86
C GLU A 13 8.33 -7.58 4.13
N PHE A 14 8.03 -8.84 4.42
CA PHE A 14 6.88 -9.53 3.85
C PHE A 14 5.65 -9.30 4.72
N VAL A 15 4.62 -8.70 4.12
CA VAL A 15 3.35 -8.40 4.79
C VAL A 15 2.18 -9.05 4.06
N GLN A 16 1.09 -9.34 4.78
CA GLN A 16 -0.14 -9.82 4.17
C GLN A 16 -0.82 -8.69 3.40
N GLY A 17 -1.32 -8.99 2.20
CA GLY A 17 -1.93 -7.99 1.31
C GLY A 17 -3.11 -7.26 1.96
N ASP A 18 -3.97 -7.99 2.68
CA ASP A 18 -5.13 -7.41 3.36
C ASP A 18 -4.72 -6.47 4.50
N ASP A 19 -3.67 -6.81 5.26
CA ASP A 19 -3.17 -5.98 6.35
C ASP A 19 -2.56 -4.68 5.80
N LEU A 20 -1.82 -4.78 4.69
CA LEU A 20 -1.25 -3.61 4.00
C LEU A 20 -2.37 -2.70 3.46
N ARG A 21 -3.35 -3.29 2.78
CA ARG A 21 -4.52 -2.59 2.23
C ARG A 21 -5.27 -1.82 3.30
N ASN A 22 -5.61 -2.46 4.42
CA ASN A 22 -6.33 -1.82 5.51
C ASN A 22 -5.52 -0.69 6.17
N THR A 23 -4.20 -0.87 6.29
CA THR A 23 -3.30 0.15 6.82
C THR A 23 -3.27 1.38 5.91
N VAL A 24 -3.12 1.19 4.59
CA VAL A 24 -3.11 2.28 3.61
C VAL A 24 -4.46 3.00 3.57
N ALA A 25 -5.58 2.28 3.58
CA ALA A 25 -6.91 2.88 3.66
C ALA A 25 -7.07 3.75 4.92
N GLY A 26 -6.62 3.26 6.08
CA GLY A 26 -6.63 4.03 7.31
C GLY A 26 -5.75 5.30 7.28
N ILE A 27 -4.72 5.34 6.45
CA ILE A 27 -3.93 6.57 6.22
C ILE A 27 -4.77 7.58 5.43
N PHE A 28 -5.43 7.16 4.34
CA PHE A 28 -6.30 8.03 3.56
C PHE A 28 -7.46 8.59 4.39
N GLU A 29 -8.09 7.77 5.23
CA GLU A 29 -9.14 8.23 6.14
C GLU A 29 -8.63 9.30 7.11
N LYS A 30 -7.42 9.12 7.68
CA LYS A 30 -6.78 10.13 8.55
C LYS A 30 -6.46 11.43 7.82
N LEU A 31 -6.32 11.39 6.50
CA LEU A 31 -6.14 12.56 5.64
C LEU A 31 -7.47 13.20 5.21
N GLY A 32 -8.61 12.68 5.69
CA GLY A 32 -9.94 13.22 5.43
C GLY A 32 -10.60 12.67 4.16
N VAL A 33 -10.07 11.60 3.59
CA VAL A 33 -10.70 10.89 2.46
C VAL A 33 -11.86 10.06 2.98
N SER A 34 -12.93 9.92 2.17
CA SER A 34 -14.07 9.08 2.54
C SER A 34 -13.63 7.61 2.70
N PRO A 35 -14.29 6.80 3.55
CA PRO A 35 -13.92 5.39 3.69
C PRO A 35 -13.95 4.60 2.37
N GLU A 36 -14.93 4.89 1.50
CA GLU A 36 -15.06 4.25 0.19
C GLU A 36 -13.88 4.61 -0.74
N ASP A 37 -13.56 5.90 -0.86
CA ASP A 37 -12.44 6.36 -1.68
C ASP A 37 -11.09 5.93 -1.10
N SER A 38 -10.99 5.81 0.22
CA SER A 38 -9.78 5.34 0.92
C SER A 38 -9.47 3.88 0.61
N LEU A 39 -10.50 3.04 0.58
CA LEU A 39 -10.35 1.64 0.18
C LEU A 39 -9.97 1.52 -1.29
N LEU A 40 -10.60 2.29 -2.17
CA LEU A 40 -10.27 2.29 -3.60
C LEU A 40 -8.83 2.76 -3.84
N ALA A 41 -8.39 3.83 -3.17
CA ALA A 41 -7.02 4.32 -3.28
C ALA A 41 -6.00 3.30 -2.75
N ALA A 42 -6.32 2.63 -1.64
CA ALA A 42 -5.49 1.54 -1.11
C ALA A 42 -5.40 0.36 -2.08
N ASP A 43 -6.52 -0.04 -2.68
CA ASP A 43 -6.55 -1.12 -3.68
C ASP A 43 -5.66 -0.81 -4.89
N VAL A 44 -5.73 0.41 -5.42
CA VAL A 44 -4.87 0.84 -6.54
C VAL A 44 -3.39 0.81 -6.16
N GLN A 45 -3.06 1.29 -4.95
CA GLN A 45 -1.67 1.37 -4.50
C GLN A 45 -1.08 -0.01 -4.20
N VAL A 46 -1.78 -0.86 -3.46
CA VAL A 46 -1.33 -2.22 -3.12
C VAL A 46 -1.19 -3.08 -4.38
N LEU A 47 -2.11 -2.94 -5.34
CA LEU A 47 -2.07 -3.71 -6.58
C LEU A 47 -0.96 -3.25 -7.54
N ALA A 48 -0.46 -2.02 -7.40
CA ALA A 48 0.72 -1.55 -8.12
C ALA A 48 2.04 -2.08 -7.54
N ASP A 49 2.06 -2.45 -6.25
CA ASP A 49 3.23 -3.03 -5.58
C ASP A 49 3.36 -4.56 -5.80
N LEU A 50 2.25 -5.25 -6.10
CA LEU A 50 2.19 -6.69 -6.40
C LEU A 50 2.65 -7.03 -7.84
#